data_AF-A0A957AVA0-F1
#
_entry.id   AF-A0A957AVA0-F1
#
_cell.length_a   1.000
_cell.length_b   1.000
_cell.length_c   1.000
_cell.angle_alpha   90.00
_cell.angle_beta   90.00
_cell.angle_gamma   90.00
#
_symmetry.space_group_name_H-M   'P 1'
#
loop_
_entity.id
_entity.type
_entity.pdbx_description
1 polymer ?
#
loop_
_entity_poly.entity_id
_entity_poly.type
_entity_poly.pdbx_seq_one_letter_code
_entity_poly.pdbx_strand_id
1 'polypeptide(L)'
;MSRSVSPQTRTRYRLRVPLMLLAALALLAGLWAGLLRLNWALPPLSLRLPAQHGPLMISGFLGTLICLERAVALSQRGIGRNFTYLSPLLAGLGAVTLFLSLPTAVPRTLSMLGALGLVLIFIAIYRLQPTVDHVVMGAGALLWLVGQLLWLAGWPLFRVVPWWAGFLILTIAGERLELARVLL
;
A
#
# COMPACT_ATOMS: atom_id res chain seq x y z
N MET A 1 -10.00 1.84 -37.68
CA MET A 1 -10.84 2.48 -36.66
C MET A 1 -10.07 2.61 -35.36
N SER A 2 -9.27 3.67 -35.19
CA SER A 2 -8.61 3.97 -33.91
C SER A 2 -9.64 4.62 -32.98
N ARG A 3 -10.08 3.89 -31.93
CA ARG A 3 -10.92 4.49 -30.90
C ARG A 3 -10.10 5.60 -30.22
N SER A 4 -10.44 6.86 -30.48
CA SER A 4 -9.84 8.00 -29.81
C SER A 4 -10.15 7.90 -28.33
N VAL A 5 -9.13 7.63 -27.53
CA VAL A 5 -9.20 7.62 -26.07
C VAL A 5 -9.64 9.01 -25.64
N SER A 6 -10.80 9.12 -24.99
CA SER A 6 -11.38 10.40 -24.57
C SER A 6 -10.38 11.20 -23.70
N PRO A 7 -10.36 12.54 -23.75
CA PRO A 7 -9.39 13.35 -22.99
C PRO A 7 -9.39 13.02 -21.48
N GLN A 8 -10.55 12.62 -20.94
CA GLN A 8 -10.71 12.23 -19.55
C GLN A 8 -10.02 10.89 -19.19
N THR A 9 -9.88 9.95 -20.14
CA THR A 9 -9.22 8.65 -19.90
C THR A 9 -7.69 8.79 -19.93
N ARG A 10 -7.14 9.66 -20.78
CA ARG A 10 -5.69 9.97 -20.80
C ARG A 10 -5.18 10.59 -19.49
N THR A 11 -5.91 11.54 -18.90
CA THR A 11 -5.50 12.18 -17.65
C THR A 11 -5.52 11.22 -16.46
N ARG A 12 -6.49 10.30 -16.42
CA ARG A 12 -6.60 9.28 -15.37
C ARG A 12 -5.43 8.29 -15.40
N TYR A 13 -4.97 7.91 -16.59
CA TYR A 13 -3.81 7.02 -16.75
C TYR A 13 -2.52 7.71 -16.28
N ARG A 14 -2.32 8.98 -16.65
CA ARG A 14 -1.14 9.78 -16.26
C ARG A 14 -0.94 9.92 -14.76
N LEU A 15 -2.00 9.99 -13.97
CA LEU A 15 -1.92 10.11 -12.51
C LEU A 15 -1.57 8.78 -11.82
N ARG A 16 -1.91 7.64 -12.43
CA ARG A 16 -1.73 6.31 -11.84
C ARG A 16 -0.33 5.75 -12.10
N VAL A 17 0.22 6.01 -13.28
CA VAL A 17 1.54 5.48 -13.70
C VAL A 17 2.66 5.82 -12.69
N PRO A 18 2.81 7.06 -12.21
CA PRO A 18 3.84 7.37 -11.21
C PRO A 18 3.66 6.58 -9.91
N LEU A 19 2.43 6.38 -9.44
CA LEU A 19 2.13 5.64 -8.22
C LEU A 19 2.40 4.14 -8.38
N MET A 20 2.07 3.57 -9.56
CA MET A 20 2.45 2.20 -9.92
C MET A 20 3.97 2.04 -9.98
N LEU A 21 4.68 3.04 -10.49
CA LEU A 21 6.13 3.04 -10.52
C LEU A 21 6.74 3.09 -9.11
N LEU A 22 6.17 3.87 -8.18
CA LEU A 22 6.58 3.83 -6.77
C LEU A 22 6.40 2.42 -6.17
N ALA A 23 5.27 1.76 -6.42
CA ALA A 23 5.03 0.39 -5.98
C ALA A 23 6.04 -0.59 -6.60
N ALA A 24 6.31 -0.48 -7.90
CA ALA A 24 7.28 -1.32 -8.59
C ALA A 24 8.71 -1.13 -8.07
N LEU A 25 9.13 0.10 -7.81
CA LEU A 25 10.44 0.39 -7.19
C LEU A 25 10.53 -0.20 -5.78
N ALA A 26 9.46 -0.09 -4.97
CA ALA A 26 9.41 -0.70 -3.65
C ALA A 26 9.51 -2.23 -3.72
N LEU A 27 8.86 -2.86 -4.71
CA LEU A 27 8.96 -4.30 -4.96
C LEU A 27 10.40 -4.71 -5.31
N LEU A 28 11.02 -4.01 -6.27
CA LEU A 28 12.40 -4.31 -6.68
C LEU A 28 13.38 -4.14 -5.51
N ALA A 29 13.24 -3.08 -4.72
CA ALA A 29 14.04 -2.86 -3.52
C ALA A 29 13.79 -3.95 -2.46
N GLY A 30 12.54 -4.37 -2.26
CA GLY A 30 12.17 -5.44 -1.35
C GLY A 30 12.71 -6.81 -1.78
N LEU A 31 12.68 -7.12 -3.08
CA LEU A 31 13.27 -8.33 -3.65
C LEU A 31 14.79 -8.33 -3.49
N TRP A 32 15.46 -7.20 -3.78
CA TRP A 32 16.90 -7.06 -3.56
C TRP A 32 17.26 -7.29 -2.08
N ALA A 33 16.53 -6.66 -1.17
CA ALA A 33 16.68 -6.86 0.27
C ALA A 33 16.46 -8.33 0.67
N GLY A 34 15.49 -9.01 0.05
CA GLY A 34 15.21 -10.43 0.28
C GLY A 34 16.34 -11.34 -0.19
N LEU A 35 16.90 -11.10 -1.38
CA LEU A 35 18.05 -11.84 -1.90
C LEU A 35 19.28 -11.68 -1.00
N LEU A 36 19.53 -10.47 -0.48
CA LEU A 36 20.58 -10.24 0.51
C LEU A 36 20.35 -11.03 1.80
N ARG A 37 19.10 -11.17 2.27
CA ARG A 37 18.78 -12.01 3.45
C ARG A 37 19.02 -13.50 3.20
N LEU A 38 18.94 -13.96 1.96
CA LEU A 38 19.25 -15.33 1.56
C LEU A 38 20.77 -15.56 1.40
N ASN A 39 21.61 -14.59 1.77
CA ASN A 39 23.06 -14.59 1.54
C ASN A 39 23.44 -14.75 0.06
N TRP A 40 22.59 -14.28 -0.86
CA TRP A 40 22.97 -14.18 -2.27
C TRP A 40 24.06 -13.10 -2.45
N ALA A 41 25.03 -13.35 -3.33
CA ALA A 41 26.17 -12.47 -3.57
C ALA A 41 25.80 -11.21 -4.38
N LEU A 42 24.95 -10.35 -3.82
CA LEU A 42 24.62 -9.04 -4.37
C LEU A 42 25.41 -7.93 -3.67
N PRO A 43 25.71 -6.82 -4.38
CA PRO A 43 26.23 -5.61 -3.75
C PRO A 43 25.32 -5.13 -2.61
N PRO A 44 25.84 -4.95 -1.38
CA PRO A 44 25.08 -4.41 -0.27
C PRO A 44 24.92 -2.90 -0.43
N LEU A 45 23.87 -2.48 -1.13
CA LEU A 45 23.56 -1.06 -1.38
C LEU A 45 23.43 -0.23 -0.09
N SER A 46 23.00 -0.87 1.01
CA SER A 46 23.11 -0.33 2.36
C SER A 46 23.14 -1.45 3.40
N LEU A 47 23.78 -1.20 4.54
CA LEU A 47 23.83 -2.15 5.67
C LEU A 47 22.45 -2.42 6.29
N ARG A 48 21.50 -1.49 6.13
CA ARG A 48 20.15 -1.57 6.69
C ARG A 48 19.17 -2.27 5.76
N LEU A 49 19.48 -2.35 4.46
CA LEU A 49 18.57 -2.83 3.42
C LEU A 49 18.00 -4.24 3.71
N PRO A 50 18.79 -5.24 4.15
CA PRO A 50 18.25 -6.58 4.43
C PRO A 50 17.19 -6.58 5.55
N ALA A 51 17.34 -5.72 6.56
CA ALA A 51 16.37 -5.55 7.64
C ALA A 51 15.09 -4.84 7.16
N GLN A 52 15.17 -4.09 6.06
CA GLN A 52 14.05 -3.33 5.48
C GLN A 52 13.18 -4.15 4.51
N HIS A 53 13.51 -5.42 4.22
CA HIS A 53 12.72 -6.28 3.33
C HIS A 53 11.21 -6.28 3.67
N GLY A 54 10.84 -6.61 4.91
CA GLY A 54 9.44 -6.65 5.34
C GLY A 54 8.71 -5.31 5.18
N PRO A 55 9.25 -4.20 5.73
CA PRO A 55 8.69 -2.87 5.51
C PRO A 55 8.56 -2.48 4.02
N LEU A 56 9.56 -2.77 3.18
CA LEU A 56 9.54 -2.46 1.75
C LEU A 56 8.46 -3.28 1.01
N MET A 57 8.34 -4.58 1.30
CA MET A 57 7.35 -5.45 0.66
C MET A 57 5.92 -5.12 1.09
N ILE A 58 5.68 -4.98 2.40
CA ILE A 58 4.31 -4.84 2.91
C ILE A 58 3.87 -3.38 2.89
N SER A 59 4.61 -2.48 3.55
CA SER A 59 4.21 -1.07 3.61
C SER A 59 4.51 -0.31 2.32
N GLY A 60 5.62 -0.65 1.65
CA GLY A 60 6.05 0.02 0.44
C GLY A 60 5.33 -0.48 -0.81
N PHE A 61 5.45 -1.75 -1.14
CA PHE A 61 4.85 -2.31 -2.36
C PHE A 61 3.35 -2.56 -2.18
N LEU A 62 2.96 -3.53 -1.35
CA LEU A 62 1.56 -3.95 -1.21
C LEU A 62 0.68 -2.81 -0.69
N GLY A 63 1.15 -2.07 0.31
CA GLY A 63 0.45 -0.90 0.85
C GLY A 63 0.16 0.15 -0.21
N THR A 64 1.17 0.52 -1.03
CA THR A 64 0.96 1.47 -2.13
C THR A 64 -0.02 0.95 -3.17
N LEU A 65 0.10 -0.33 -3.56
CA LEU A 65 -0.74 -0.93 -4.58
C LEU A 65 -2.20 -1.04 -4.14
N ILE A 66 -2.45 -1.57 -2.93
CA ILE A 66 -3.80 -1.70 -2.36
C ILE A 66 -4.42 -0.32 -2.17
N CYS A 67 -3.66 0.67 -1.67
CA CYS A 67 -4.13 2.04 -1.59
C CYS A 67 -4.50 2.61 -2.97
N LEU A 68 -3.70 2.34 -3.99
CA LEU A 68 -3.93 2.84 -5.34
C LEU A 68 -5.19 2.23 -5.94
N GLU A 69 -5.38 0.92 -5.81
CA GLU A 69 -6.57 0.22 -6.30
C GLU A 69 -7.84 0.76 -5.65
N ARG A 70 -7.86 0.82 -4.31
CA ARG A 70 -9.03 1.33 -3.58
C ARG A 70 -9.26 2.82 -3.86
N ALA A 71 -8.19 3.59 -4.04
CA ALA A 71 -8.30 5.00 -4.43
C ALA A 71 -8.88 5.18 -5.83
N VAL A 72 -8.51 4.33 -6.79
CA VAL A 72 -9.08 4.31 -8.14
C VAL A 72 -10.57 3.97 -8.09
N ALA A 73 -10.95 2.96 -7.33
CA ALA A 73 -12.35 2.55 -7.18
C ALA A 73 -13.22 3.69 -6.62
N LEU A 74 -12.75 4.37 -5.57
CA LEU A 74 -13.48 5.49 -4.97
C LEU A 74 -13.47 6.74 -5.87
N SER A 75 -12.35 7.04 -6.54
CA SER A 75 -12.26 8.14 -7.52
C SER A 75 -13.21 7.96 -8.70
N GLN A 76 -13.51 6.73 -9.12
CA GLN A 76 -14.45 6.48 -10.22
C GLN A 76 -15.89 6.89 -9.85
N ARG A 77 -16.22 6.96 -8.56
CA ARG A 77 -17.52 7.44 -8.05
C ARG A 77 -17.61 8.96 -7.89
N GLY A 78 -16.58 9.71 -8.30
CA GLY A 78 -16.59 11.18 -8.30
C GLY A 78 -16.27 11.84 -6.95
N ILE A 79 -15.92 11.06 -5.92
CA ILE A 79 -15.65 11.58 -4.57
C ILE A 79 -14.18 11.95 -4.40
N GLY A 80 -13.91 13.19 -3.98
CA GLY A 80 -12.64 13.59 -3.36
C GLY A 80 -11.38 13.31 -4.20
N ARG A 81 -11.47 13.44 -5.53
CA ARG A 81 -10.52 12.87 -6.51
C ARG A 81 -9.04 13.15 -6.23
N ASN A 82 -8.69 14.31 -5.68
CA ASN A 82 -7.30 14.65 -5.37
C ASN A 82 -6.83 14.06 -4.03
N PHE A 83 -7.73 13.92 -3.06
CA PHE A 83 -7.41 13.43 -1.71
C PHE A 83 -7.26 11.91 -1.67
N THR A 84 -8.00 11.19 -2.51
CA THR A 84 -7.94 9.72 -2.53
C THR A 84 -6.58 9.18 -2.94
N TYR A 85 -5.86 9.89 -3.82
CA TYR A 85 -4.52 9.51 -4.27
C TYR A 85 -3.40 9.92 -3.28
N LEU A 86 -3.70 10.67 -2.22
CA LEU A 86 -2.70 11.00 -1.19
C LEU A 86 -2.25 9.75 -0.44
N SER A 87 -3.18 8.83 -0.14
CA SER A 87 -2.87 7.58 0.56
C SER A 87 -1.79 6.74 -0.15
N PRO A 88 -1.96 6.35 -1.44
CA PRO A 88 -0.92 5.61 -2.16
C PRO A 88 0.35 6.43 -2.38
N LEU A 89 0.25 7.75 -2.57
CA LEU A 89 1.42 8.62 -2.69
C LEU A 89 2.28 8.59 -1.41
N LEU A 90 1.66 8.73 -0.24
CA LEU A 90 2.34 8.72 1.05
C LEU A 90 2.96 7.35 1.35
N ALA A 91 2.25 6.25 1.05
CA ALA A 91 2.80 4.90 1.17
C ALA A 91 4.04 4.71 0.27
N GLY A 92 3.96 5.13 -0.99
CA GLY A 92 5.04 5.01 -1.97
C GLY A 92 6.25 5.88 -1.63
N LEU A 93 6.01 7.14 -1.20
CA LEU A 93 7.08 8.01 -0.71
C LEU A 93 7.71 7.47 0.57
N GLY A 94 6.94 6.83 1.44
CA GLY A 94 7.47 6.09 2.59
C GLY A 94 8.44 4.99 2.17
N ALA A 95 8.15 4.25 1.09
CA ALA A 95 9.05 3.25 0.53
C ALA A 95 10.35 3.85 -0.03
N VAL A 96 10.24 4.92 -0.81
CA VAL A 96 11.40 5.61 -1.41
C VAL A 96 12.30 6.15 -0.31
N THR A 97 11.72 6.85 0.67
CA THR A 97 12.50 7.43 1.78
C THR A 97 13.12 6.35 2.66
N LEU A 98 12.47 5.19 2.80
CA LEU A 98 13.03 4.03 3.50
C LEU A 98 14.25 3.46 2.76
N PHE A 99 14.14 3.28 1.44
CA PHE A 99 15.22 2.78 0.59
C PHE A 99 16.43 3.73 0.60
N LEU A 100 16.19 5.04 0.49
CA LEU A 100 17.21 6.08 0.60
C LEU A 100 17.86 6.19 1.99
N SER A 101 17.43 5.36 2.95
CA SER A 101 18.00 5.31 4.31
C SER A 101 17.93 6.65 5.07
N LEU A 102 16.89 7.45 4.79
CA LEU A 102 16.59 8.67 5.53
C LEU A 102 16.31 8.38 7.02
N PRO A 103 16.32 9.41 7.90
CA PRO A 103 16.01 9.25 9.32
C PRO A 103 14.72 8.46 9.52
N THR A 104 14.76 7.43 10.37
CA THR A 104 13.71 6.41 10.49
C THR A 104 12.32 6.95 10.78
N ALA A 105 12.21 8.13 11.39
CA ALA A 105 10.94 8.81 11.60
C ALA A 105 10.21 9.11 10.29
N VAL A 106 10.92 9.55 9.24
CA VAL A 106 10.33 9.99 7.95
C VAL A 106 9.59 8.86 7.22
N PRO A 107 10.20 7.70 6.89
CA PRO A 107 9.48 6.64 6.21
C PRO A 107 8.35 6.06 7.07
N ARG A 108 8.54 5.98 8.40
CA ARG A 108 7.53 5.45 9.31
C ARG A 108 6.30 6.34 9.39
N THR A 109 6.47 7.67 9.47
CA THR A 109 5.34 8.61 9.49
C THR A 109 4.63 8.64 8.15
N LEU A 110 5.36 8.68 7.03
CA LEU A 110 4.75 8.66 5.69
C LEU A 110 3.92 7.38 5.46
N SER A 111 4.47 6.22 5.78
CA SER A 111 3.74 4.96 5.63
C SER A 111 2.59 4.82 6.65
N MET A 112 2.67 5.42 7.85
CA MET A 112 1.54 5.50 8.79
C MET A 112 0.41 6.37 8.26
N LEU A 113 0.73 7.54 7.68
CA LEU A 113 -0.26 8.41 7.05
C LEU A 113 -0.90 7.76 5.83
N GLY A 114 -0.14 6.97 5.06
CA GLY A 114 -0.67 6.12 4.00
C GLY A 114 -1.70 5.10 4.54
N ALA A 115 -1.38 4.41 5.64
CA ALA A 115 -2.31 3.48 6.28
C ALA A 115 -3.57 4.16 6.82
N LEU A 116 -3.43 5.33 7.45
CA LEU A 116 -4.57 6.14 7.88
C LEU A 116 -5.45 6.51 6.68
N GLY A 117 -4.82 6.93 5.57
CA GLY A 117 -5.52 7.22 4.33
C GLY A 117 -6.31 6.01 3.79
N LEU A 118 -5.76 4.80 3.86
CA LEU A 118 -6.47 3.58 3.45
C LEU A 118 -7.70 3.31 4.32
N VAL A 119 -7.58 3.49 5.64
CA VAL A 119 -8.71 3.36 6.57
C VAL A 119 -9.82 4.35 6.21
N LEU A 120 -9.48 5.62 5.94
CA LEU A 120 -10.44 6.63 5.51
C LEU A 120 -11.10 6.27 4.17
N ILE A 121 -10.36 5.71 3.22
CA ILE A 121 -10.90 5.20 1.95
C ILE A 121 -11.93 4.08 2.22
N PHE A 122 -11.62 3.11 3.08
CA PHE A 122 -12.58 2.04 3.41
C PHE A 122 -13.80 2.54 4.17
N ILE A 123 -13.65 3.51 5.08
CA ILE A 123 -14.80 4.17 5.73
C ILE A 123 -15.70 4.82 4.68
N ALA A 124 -15.13 5.53 3.71
CA ALA A 124 -15.88 6.15 2.63
C ALA A 124 -16.56 5.10 1.72
N ILE A 125 -15.86 4.03 1.35
CA ILE A 125 -16.42 2.93 0.54
C ILE A 125 -17.58 2.25 1.29
N TYR A 126 -17.41 1.94 2.57
CA TYR A 126 -18.44 1.30 3.39
C TYR A 126 -19.70 2.15 3.51
N ARG A 127 -19.55 3.48 3.67
CA ARG A 127 -20.70 4.41 3.70
C ARG A 127 -21.48 4.43 2.38
N LEU A 128 -20.84 4.12 1.25
CA LEU A 128 -21.51 4.06 -0.05
C LEU A 128 -22.13 2.69 -0.32
N GLN A 129 -21.45 1.62 0.08
CA GLN A 129 -21.87 0.24 -0.14
C GLN A 129 -21.48 -0.62 1.05
N PRO A 130 -22.40 -0.78 2.03
CA PRO A 130 -22.16 -1.57 3.22
C PRO A 130 -22.26 -3.06 2.88
N THR A 131 -21.15 -3.63 2.42
CA THR A 131 -21.01 -5.06 2.13
C THR A 131 -20.00 -5.70 3.08
N VAL A 132 -20.15 -7.00 3.32
CA VAL A 132 -19.29 -7.76 4.24
C VAL A 132 -17.82 -7.77 3.77
N ASP A 133 -17.59 -7.89 2.46
CA ASP A 133 -16.25 -7.83 1.85
C ASP A 133 -15.52 -6.53 2.21
N HIS A 134 -16.15 -5.36 2.04
CA HIS A 134 -15.57 -4.08 2.44
C HIS A 134 -15.29 -3.98 3.95
N VAL A 135 -16.12 -4.59 4.81
CA VAL A 135 -15.86 -4.63 6.26
C VAL A 135 -14.62 -5.45 6.57
N VAL A 136 -14.47 -6.62 5.95
CA VAL A 136 -13.31 -7.49 6.13
C VAL A 136 -12.04 -6.81 5.65
N MET A 137 -12.04 -6.21 4.46
CA MET A 137 -10.89 -5.46 3.95
C MET A 137 -10.59 -4.21 4.80
N GLY A 138 -11.62 -3.51 5.29
CA GLY A 138 -11.49 -2.37 6.18
C GLY A 138 -10.88 -2.73 7.53
N ALA A 139 -11.24 -3.88 8.10
CA ALA A 139 -10.58 -4.44 9.27
C ALA A 139 -9.10 -4.74 8.99
N GLY A 140 -8.78 -5.26 7.80
CA GLY A 140 -7.40 -5.39 7.32
C GLY A 140 -6.65 -4.05 7.33
N ALA A 141 -7.25 -2.99 6.80
CA ALA A 141 -6.64 -1.65 6.79
C ALA A 141 -6.39 -1.10 8.21
N LEU A 142 -7.29 -1.39 9.17
CA LEU A 142 -7.08 -1.06 10.58
C LEU A 142 -5.89 -1.81 11.18
N LEU A 143 -5.75 -3.11 10.89
CA LEU A 143 -4.58 -3.89 11.33
C LEU A 143 -3.28 -3.31 10.75
N TRP A 144 -3.30 -2.88 9.49
CA TRP A 144 -2.14 -2.21 8.91
C TRP A 144 -1.80 -0.92 9.66
N LEU A 145 -2.78 -0.06 9.93
CA LEU A 145 -2.59 1.19 10.69
C LEU A 145 -2.02 0.93 12.08
N VAL A 146 -2.54 -0.08 12.80
CA VAL A 146 -1.97 -0.49 14.11
C VAL A 146 -0.52 -0.93 13.96
N GLY A 147 -0.21 -1.75 12.94
CA GLY A 147 1.16 -2.12 12.62
C GLY A 147 2.07 -0.92 12.38
N GLN A 148 1.61 0.08 11.63
CA GLN A 148 2.36 1.30 11.36
C GLN A 148 2.57 2.16 12.61
N LEU A 149 1.56 2.26 13.48
CA LEU A 149 1.66 2.97 14.75
C LEU A 149 2.69 2.31 15.68
N LEU A 150 2.65 0.98 15.81
CA LEU A 150 3.64 0.23 16.60
C LEU A 150 5.05 0.40 16.04
N TRP A 151 5.19 0.33 14.71
CA TRP A 151 6.47 0.51 14.05
C TRP A 151 7.02 1.94 14.22
N LEU A 152 6.15 2.95 14.11
CA LEU A 152 6.49 4.34 14.37
C LEU A 152 6.92 4.55 15.82
N ALA A 153 6.25 3.92 16.78
CA ALA A 153 6.61 3.91 18.19
C ALA A 153 7.92 3.14 18.51
N GLY A 154 8.60 2.59 17.50
CA GLY A 154 9.90 1.94 17.66
C GLY A 154 9.83 0.47 18.07
N TRP A 155 8.65 -0.16 18.01
CA TRP A 155 8.52 -1.59 18.31
C TRP A 155 9.33 -2.43 17.32
N PRO A 156 9.92 -3.56 17.78
CA PRO A 156 10.71 -4.40 16.92
C PRO A 156 9.86 -5.10 15.86
N LEU A 157 10.43 -5.31 14.67
CA LEU A 157 9.70 -5.80 13.49
C LEU A 157 8.94 -7.11 13.73
N PHE A 158 9.50 -8.05 14.52
CA PHE A 158 8.83 -9.32 14.81
C PHE A 158 7.49 -9.17 15.55
N ARG A 159 7.27 -8.06 16.28
CA ARG A 159 5.98 -7.74 16.91
C ARG A 159 5.02 -7.01 15.96
N VAL A 160 5.56 -6.34 14.96
CA VAL A 160 4.78 -5.59 13.95
C VAL A 160 4.27 -6.53 12.85
N VAL A 161 5.09 -7.50 12.43
CA VAL A 161 4.79 -8.41 11.32
C VAL A 161 3.43 -9.12 11.44
N PRO A 162 2.97 -9.61 12.60
CA PRO A 162 1.63 -10.22 12.71
C PRO A 162 0.49 -9.28 12.31
N TRP A 163 0.59 -7.98 12.62
CA TRP A 163 -0.40 -6.98 12.21
C TRP A 163 -0.41 -6.77 10.70
N TRP A 164 0.78 -6.71 10.10
CA TRP A 164 0.93 -6.64 8.65
C TRP A 164 0.44 -7.91 7.95
N ALA A 165 0.69 -9.08 8.52
CA ALA A 165 0.16 -10.34 8.01
C ALA A 165 -1.37 -10.36 8.08
N GLY A 166 -1.96 -9.95 9.21
CA GLY A 166 -3.41 -9.83 9.36
C GLY A 166 -4.05 -8.88 8.35
N PHE A 167 -3.40 -7.74 8.07
CA PHE A 167 -3.80 -6.84 7.00
C PHE A 167 -3.91 -7.56 5.64
N LEU A 168 -2.86 -8.29 5.24
CA LEU A 168 -2.85 -8.98 3.95
C LEU A 168 -3.86 -10.13 3.91
N ILE A 169 -3.95 -10.93 4.98
CA ILE A 169 -4.89 -12.04 5.09
C ILE A 169 -6.32 -11.55 4.94
N LEU A 170 -6.71 -10.51 5.69
CA LEU A 170 -8.07 -9.96 5.63
C LEU A 170 -8.35 -9.27 4.29
N THR A 171 -7.36 -8.58 3.70
CA THR A 171 -7.53 -7.98 2.37
C THR A 171 -7.79 -9.06 1.33
N ILE A 172 -6.97 -10.10 1.27
CA ILE A 172 -7.14 -11.22 0.32
C ILE A 172 -8.48 -11.93 0.57
N ALA A 173 -8.83 -12.23 1.82
CA ALA A 173 -10.10 -12.86 2.15
C ALA A 173 -11.30 -12.01 1.72
N GLY A 174 -11.24 -10.69 1.98
CA GLY A 174 -12.25 -9.74 1.56
C GLY A 174 -12.41 -9.65 0.05
N GLU A 175 -11.30 -9.62 -0.70
CA GLU A 175 -11.32 -9.66 -2.17
C GLU A 175 -11.94 -10.96 -2.70
N ARG A 176 -11.64 -12.10 -2.07
CA ARG A 176 -12.26 -13.39 -2.45
C ARG A 176 -13.76 -13.40 -2.21
N LEU A 177 -14.24 -12.78 -1.12
CA LEU A 177 -15.66 -12.60 -0.85
C LEU A 177 -16.33 -11.64 -1.86
N GLU A 178 -15.64 -10.56 -2.25
CA GLU A 178 -16.10 -9.63 -3.28
C GLU A 178 -16.27 -10.36 -4.62
N LEU A 179 -15.27 -11.15 -5.03
CA LEU A 179 -15.33 -11.94 -6.27
C LEU A 179 -16.44 -12.99 -6.25
N ALA A 180 -16.61 -13.73 -5.15
CA ALA A 180 -17.67 -14.72 -5.02
C ALA A 180 -19.06 -14.07 -5.16
N ARG A 181 -19.25 -12.86 -4.62
CA ARG A 181 -20.50 -12.10 -4.75
C ARG A 181 -20.78 -11.63 -6.17
N VAL A 182 -19.75 -11.27 -6.94
CA VAL A 182 -19.90 -10.79 -8.32
C VAL A 182 -20.15 -11.93 -9.32
N LEU A 183 -19.66 -13.13 -9.00
CA LEU A 183 -19.80 -14.32 -9.87
C LEU A 183 -21.09 -15.12 -9.66
N LEU A 184 -21.76 -14.94 -8.51
CA LEU A 184 -23.04 -15.59 -8.17
C LEU A 184 -24.21 -14.65 -8.43
#